data_AF-A0AA96R250-F1
#
_entry.id   AF-A0AA96R250-F1
#
_cell.length_a   1.000
_cell.length_b   1.000
_cell.length_c   1.000
_cell.angle_alpha   90.00
_cell.angle_beta   90.00
_cell.angle_gamma   90.00
#
_symmetry.space_group_name_H-M   'P 1'
#
loop_
_entity.id
_entity.type
_entity.pdbx_description
1 polymer ?
#
loop_
_entity_poly.entity_id
_entity_poly.type
_entity_poly.pdbx_seq_one_letter_code
_entity_poly.pdbx_strand_id
1 'polypeptide(L)'
;MHDGYPLQPTLALIAAAAGRPLTVTHRINDLTVAAAVVASGSALAVLPAYTTPPRADVLLRELTDVRSGSSIDVLTRPETLHRASARHVLDVLRALVTASAATGGPAGAERWGRNAG
;
A
#
# COMPACT_ATOMS: atom_id res chain seq x y z
N MET A 1 -4.59 1.19 23.91
CA MET A 1 -3.31 1.21 23.17
C MET A 1 -3.47 0.23 22.02
N HIS A 2 -3.61 0.69 20.78
CA HIS A 2 -3.85 -0.23 19.66
C HIS A 2 -2.52 -0.75 19.13
N ASP A 3 -2.15 -1.96 19.57
CA ASP A 3 -1.28 -2.85 18.82
C ASP A 3 -1.97 -3.16 17.49
N GLY A 4 -1.69 -2.36 16.47
CA GLY A 4 -2.37 -2.55 15.19
C GLY A 4 -2.15 -1.46 14.17
N TYR A 5 -0.99 -0.78 14.18
CA TYR A 5 -0.65 0.05 13.03
C TYR A 5 -0.43 -0.90 11.83
N PRO A 6 -1.22 -0.79 10.75
CA PRO A 6 -1.24 -1.81 9.70
C PRO A 6 0.10 -1.98 8.98
N LEU A 7 0.96 -0.94 9.03
CA LEU A 7 2.28 -0.96 8.42
C LEU A 7 3.41 -1.34 9.41
N GLN A 8 3.08 -1.65 10.67
CA GLN A 8 4.08 -2.04 11.66
C GLN A 8 4.94 -3.24 11.22
N PRO A 9 4.36 -4.32 10.63
CA PRO A 9 5.17 -5.42 10.11
C PRO A 9 6.10 -4.98 8.97
N THR A 10 5.62 -4.13 8.06
CA THR A 10 6.45 -3.58 6.98
C THR A 10 7.61 -2.74 7.51
N LEU A 11 7.35 -1.87 8.50
CA LEU A 11 8.40 -1.07 9.15
C LEU A 11 9.44 -1.96 9.84
N ALA A 12 9.03 -3.06 10.47
CA ALA A 12 9.95 -4.02 11.08
C ALA A 12 10.82 -4.71 10.01
N LEU A 13 10.24 -5.11 8.88
CA LEU A 13 11.01 -5.70 7.77
C LEU A 13 12.00 -4.70 7.17
N ILE A 14 11.61 -3.44 6.99
CA ILE A 14 12.52 -2.39 6.51
C ILE A 14 13.67 -2.17 7.50
N ALA A 15 13.37 -2.09 8.81
CA ALA A 15 14.41 -1.92 9.84
C ALA A 15 15.41 -3.09 9.83
N ALA A 16 14.91 -4.32 9.69
CA ALA A 16 15.73 -5.52 9.57
C ALA A 16 16.61 -5.50 8.32
N ALA A 17 16.03 -5.17 7.16
CA ALA A 17 16.76 -5.06 5.89
C ALA A 17 17.82 -3.94 5.92
N ALA A 18 17.53 -2.82 6.60
CA ALA A 18 18.47 -1.71 6.77
C ALA A 18 19.56 -1.97 7.83
N GLY A 19 19.45 -3.06 8.61
CA GLY A 19 20.36 -3.38 9.71
C GLY A 19 20.37 -2.36 10.85
N ARG A 20 19.35 -1.50 10.95
CA ARG A 20 19.26 -0.43 11.96
C ARG A 20 17.81 -0.08 12.30
N PRO A 21 17.53 0.40 13.53
CA PRO A 21 16.20 0.85 13.88
C PRO A 21 15.77 2.06 13.02
N LEU A 22 14.49 2.12 12.69
CA LEU A 22 13.88 3.26 12.00
C LEU A 22 13.45 4.33 12.99
N THR A 23 13.76 5.59 12.70
CA THR A 23 13.23 6.73 13.43
C THR A 23 11.88 7.13 12.83
N VAL A 24 10.79 6.65 13.44
CA VAL A 24 9.43 6.99 13.00
C VAL A 24 8.99 8.29 13.68
N THR A 25 9.02 9.40 12.95
CA THR A 25 8.64 10.72 13.47
C THR A 25 7.12 10.92 13.50
N HIS A 26 6.41 10.31 12.55
CA HIS A 26 4.96 10.45 12.41
C HIS A 26 4.31 9.11 12.08
N ARG A 27 3.14 8.86 12.67
CA ARG A 27 2.23 7.77 12.31
C ARG A 27 0.90 8.38 11.89
N ILE A 28 0.63 8.35 10.59
CA ILE A 28 -0.53 8.99 9.98
C ILE A 28 -1.38 7.88 9.35
N ASN A 29 -2.62 7.74 9.78
CA ASN A 29 -3.51 6.70 9.29
C ASN A 29 -4.15 7.05 7.93
N ASP A 30 -4.18 8.33 7.58
CA ASP A 30 -4.68 8.81 6.29
C ASP A 30 -3.53 8.91 5.27
N LEU A 31 -3.62 8.12 4.20
CA LEU A 31 -2.59 8.04 3.17
C LEU A 31 -2.45 9.34 2.36
N THR A 32 -3.54 10.09 2.19
CA THR A 32 -3.53 11.37 1.47
C THR A 32 -2.82 12.43 2.30
N VAL A 33 -3.09 12.47 3.61
CA VAL A 33 -2.37 13.36 4.53
C VAL A 33 -0.89 12.99 4.60
N ALA A 34 -0.57 11.69 4.70
CA ALA A 34 0.82 11.24 4.69
C ALA A 34 1.54 11.66 3.39
N ALA A 35 0.89 11.51 2.23
CA ALA A 35 1.44 11.93 0.96
C ALA A 35 1.63 13.46 0.87
N ALA A 36 0.72 14.25 1.43
CA ALA A 36 0.86 15.71 1.51
C ALA A 36 2.04 16.14 2.39
N VAL A 37 2.30 15.43 3.50
CA VAL A 37 3.47 15.65 4.35
C VAL A 37 4.77 15.29 3.63
N VAL A 38 4.77 14.23 2.80
CA VAL A 38 5.92 13.93 1.95
C VAL A 38 6.14 15.03 0.91
N ALA A 39 5.06 15.51 0.28
CA ALA A 39 5.12 16.57 -0.73
C ALA A 39 5.68 17.90 -0.19
N SER A 40 5.57 18.17 1.12
CA SER A 40 6.20 19.36 1.74
C SER A 40 7.74 19.25 1.85
N GLY A 41 8.32 18.10 1.50
CA GLY A 41 9.76 17.90 1.37
C GLY A 41 10.48 17.54 2.68
N SER A 42 9.76 17.32 3.78
CA SER A 42 10.37 17.11 5.11
C SER A 42 10.36 15.65 5.58
N ALA A 43 9.78 14.72 4.81
CA ALA A 43 9.61 13.34 5.25
C ALA A 43 9.59 12.34 4.09
N LEU A 44 9.84 11.07 4.43
CA LEU A 44 9.55 9.90 3.59
C LEU A 44 8.44 9.09 4.28
N ALA A 45 7.57 8.47 3.48
CA ALA A 45 6.49 7.63 3.99
C ALA A 45 6.49 6.26 3.30
N VAL A 46 6.12 5.23 4.06
CA VAL A 46 5.77 3.91 3.50
C VAL A 46 4.30 3.96 3.12
N LEU A 47 4.01 3.72 1.84
CA LEU A 47 2.69 3.89 1.25
C LEU A 47 2.29 2.60 0.51
N PRO A 48 1.08 2.05 0.72
CA PRO A 48 0.63 0.89 -0.04
C PRO A 48 0.41 1.26 -1.51
N ALA A 49 0.96 0.43 -2.40
CA ALA A 49 1.00 0.74 -3.82
C ALA A 49 -0.39 0.90 -4.47
N TYR A 50 -1.40 0.16 -4.02
CA TYR A 50 -2.72 0.13 -4.66
C TYR A 50 -3.74 1.14 -4.10
N THR A 51 -3.55 1.63 -2.88
CA THR A 51 -4.48 2.55 -2.22
C THR A 51 -3.95 3.97 -2.09
N THR A 52 -2.71 4.19 -2.53
CA THR A 52 -2.10 5.52 -2.55
C THR A 52 -2.47 6.22 -3.85
N PRO A 53 -3.20 7.35 -3.81
CA PRO A 53 -3.51 8.11 -5.01
C PRO A 53 -2.22 8.60 -5.68
N PRO A 54 -2.10 8.52 -7.02
CA PRO A 54 -1.01 9.14 -7.74
C PRO A 54 -0.97 10.64 -7.46
N ARG A 55 0.24 11.20 -7.29
CA ARG A 55 0.45 12.64 -7.17
C ARG A 55 1.61 13.08 -8.04
N ALA A 56 1.53 14.30 -8.59
CA ALA A 56 2.57 14.85 -9.45
C ALA A 56 3.80 15.36 -8.68
N ASP A 57 3.62 15.67 -7.39
CA ASP A 57 4.60 16.25 -6.48
C ASP A 57 5.34 15.20 -5.62
N VAL A 58 5.03 13.91 -5.79
CA VAL A 58 5.65 12.81 -5.04
C VAL A 58 5.99 11.65 -5.98
N LEU A 59 7.17 11.07 -5.79
CA LEU A 59 7.58 9.85 -6.49
C LEU A 59 7.34 8.63 -5.61
N LEU A 60 6.63 7.63 -6.15
CA LEU A 60 6.53 6.31 -5.52
C LEU A 60 7.68 5.43 -6.00
N ARG A 61 8.40 4.85 -5.04
CA ARG A 61 9.46 3.88 -5.30
C ARG A 61 9.10 2.56 -4.64
N GLU A 62 9.18 1.48 -5.42
CA GLU A 62 8.94 0.13 -4.91
C GLU A 62 10.05 -0.28 -3.93
N LEU A 63 9.65 -0.98 -2.86
CA LEU A 63 10.57 -1.60 -1.91
C LEU A 63 10.92 -3.01 -2.41
N THR A 64 11.97 -3.12 -3.23
CA THR A 64 12.36 -4.39 -3.88
C THR A 64 12.82 -5.48 -2.92
N ASP A 65 13.51 -5.07 -1.84
CA ASP A 65 14.11 -5.99 -0.88
C ASP A 65 13.19 -6.31 0.30
N VAL A 66 11.97 -5.75 0.29
CA VAL A 66 10.98 -5.90 1.35
C VAL A 66 9.68 -6.41 0.75
N ARG A 67 9.49 -7.73 0.79
CA ARG A 67 8.21 -8.35 0.45
C ARG A 67 7.23 -8.14 1.59
N SER A 68 6.47 -7.04 1.58
CA SER A 68 5.32 -6.86 2.46
C SER A 68 4.02 -6.94 1.66
N GLY A 69 3.22 -7.98 1.92
CA GLY A 69 1.86 -8.11 1.42
C GLY A 69 0.84 -7.64 2.44
N SER A 70 -0.25 -7.01 1.99
CA SER A 70 -1.44 -6.79 2.81
C SER A 70 -2.43 -7.92 2.55
N SER A 71 -2.85 -8.65 3.60
CA SER A 71 -4.06 -9.47 3.51
C SER A 71 -5.27 -8.55 3.55
N ILE A 72 -6.18 -8.70 2.59
CA ILE A 72 -7.45 -7.98 2.57
C ILE A 72 -8.56 -9.03 2.70
N ASP A 73 -9.22 -9.02 3.86
CA ASP A 73 -10.26 -9.96 4.18
C ASP A 73 -11.64 -9.30 4.07
N VAL A 74 -12.59 -9.99 3.43
CA VAL A 74 -13.99 -9.56 3.38
C VAL A 74 -14.74 -10.18 4.53
N LEU A 75 -15.12 -9.35 5.50
CA LEU A 75 -15.96 -9.77 6.62
C LEU A 75 -17.43 -9.61 6.27
N THR A 76 -18.16 -10.72 6.27
CA THR A 76 -19.59 -10.75 5.93
C THR A 76 -20.31 -11.74 6.82
N ARG A 77 -21.59 -11.45 7.08
CA ARG A 77 -22.45 -12.39 7.80
C ARG A 77 -23.02 -13.42 6.81
N PRO A 78 -23.19 -14.70 7.21
CA PRO A 78 -23.72 -15.74 6.32
C PRO A 78 -25.06 -15.35 5.68
N GLU A 79 -25.97 -14.72 6.43
CA GLU A 79 -27.26 -14.23 5.94
C GLU A 79 -27.12 -13.16 4.85
N THR A 80 -26.08 -12.32 4.90
CA THR A 80 -25.80 -11.30 3.89
C THR A 80 -25.38 -11.94 2.57
N LEU A 81 -24.62 -13.04 2.63
CA LEU A 81 -24.21 -13.81 1.44
C LEU A 81 -25.37 -14.51 0.71
N HIS A 82 -26.58 -14.55 1.29
CA HIS A 82 -27.76 -15.05 0.59
C HIS A 82 -28.32 -14.04 -0.43
N ARG A 83 -27.97 -12.75 -0.28
CA ARG A 83 -28.45 -11.68 -1.16
C ARG A 83 -27.63 -11.65 -2.46
N ALA A 84 -28.32 -11.59 -3.60
CA ALA A 84 -27.67 -11.48 -4.91
C ALA A 84 -26.74 -10.26 -5.00
N SER A 85 -27.16 -9.13 -4.42
CA SER A 85 -26.35 -7.90 -4.40
C SER A 85 -25.02 -8.06 -3.66
N ALA A 86 -25.01 -8.75 -2.51
CA ALA A 86 -23.78 -8.96 -1.74
C ALA A 86 -22.79 -9.88 -2.48
N ARG A 87 -23.29 -10.95 -3.11
CA ARG A 87 -22.45 -11.82 -3.96
C ARG A 87 -21.88 -11.05 -5.14
N HIS A 88 -22.72 -10.24 -5.79
CA HIS A 88 -22.28 -9.42 -6.91
C HIS A 88 -21.15 -8.45 -6.53
N VAL A 89 -21.27 -7.74 -5.40
CA VAL A 89 -20.20 -6.87 -4.90
C VAL A 89 -18.92 -7.67 -4.61
N LEU A 90 -19.03 -8.85 -3.99
CA LEU A 90 -17.87 -9.69 -3.72
C LEU A 90 -17.17 -10.15 -5.00
N ASP A 91 -17.94 -10.53 -6.03
CA ASP A 91 -17.39 -10.94 -7.32
C ASP A 91 -16.69 -9.77 -8.03
N VAL A 92 -17.27 -8.56 -7.98
CA VAL A 92 -16.64 -7.33 -8.49
C VAL A 92 -15.34 -7.03 -7.74
N LEU A 93 -15.33 -7.10 -6.40
CA LEU A 93 -14.12 -6.87 -5.61
C LEU A 93 -13.02 -7.88 -5.95
N ARG A 94 -13.36 -9.17 -6.10
CA ARG A 94 -12.40 -10.21 -6.52
C ARG A 94 -11.81 -9.91 -7.88
N ALA A 95 -12.64 -9.55 -8.85
CA ALA A 95 -12.19 -9.20 -10.19
C ALA A 95 -11.22 -8.00 -10.18
N LEU A 96 -11.51 -6.97 -9.39
CA LEU A 96 -10.64 -5.79 -9.24
C LEU A 96 -9.27 -6.17 -8.63
N VAL A 97 -9.26 -7.02 -7.60
CA VAL A 97 -8.02 -7.50 -6.97
C VAL A 97 -7.18 -8.32 -7.96
N THR A 98 -7.80 -9.26 -8.68
CA THR A 98 -7.11 -10.08 -9.69
C THR A 98 -6.52 -9.22 -10.82
N ALA A 99 -7.27 -8.23 -11.32
CA ALA A 99 -6.80 -7.31 -12.35
C ALA A 99 -5.62 -6.45 -11.86
N SER A 100 -5.66 -5.99 -10.61
CA SER A 100 -4.60 -5.19 -9.99
C SER A 100 -3.31 -6.00 -9.82
N ALA A 101 -3.42 -7.28 -9.44
CA ALA A 101 -2.28 -8.18 -9.33
C ALA A 101 -1.63 -8.47 -10.70
N ALA A 102 -2.43 -8.58 -11.76
CA ALA A 102 -1.94 -8.83 -13.12
C ALA A 102 -1.18 -7.64 -13.74
N THR A 103 -1.46 -6.41 -13.27
CA THR A 103 -0.85 -5.17 -13.80
C THR A 103 0.53 -4.86 -13.18
N GLY A 104 0.93 -5.56 -12.10
CA GLY A 104 2.22 -5.35 -11.46
C GLY A 104 2.37 -3.96 -10.83
N GLY A 105 1.56 -3.65 -9.81
CA GLY A 105 1.65 -2.38 -9.08
C GLY A 105 1.35 -1.13 -9.92
N PRO A 106 1.28 0.07 -9.31
CA PRO A 106 0.99 1.32 -10.01
C PRO A 106 2.13 1.72 -10.97
N ALA A 107 2.00 1.31 -12.23
CA ALA A 107 2.35 2.01 -13.47
C ALA A 107 3.80 2.50 -13.77
N GLY A 108 4.85 2.16 -13.02
CA GLY A 108 6.13 2.92 -13.11
C GLY A 108 7.46 2.20 -13.35
N ALA A 109 7.60 0.90 -13.04
CA ALA A 109 8.93 0.27 -12.99
C ALA A 109 9.64 0.20 -14.35
N GLU A 110 8.88 0.21 -15.46
CA GLU A 110 9.40 -0.08 -16.80
C GLU A 110 10.07 1.11 -17.51
N ARG A 111 10.00 2.33 -16.94
CA ARG A 111 10.53 3.56 -17.58
C ARG A 111 11.90 4.00 -17.05
N TRP A 112 12.31 3.56 -15.85
CA TRP A 112 13.52 4.08 -15.21
C TRP A 112 14.83 3.39 -15.67
N GLY A 113 14.74 2.21 -16.30
CA GLY A 113 15.92 1.52 -16.84
C GLY A 113 16.50 2.11 -18.15
N ARG A 114 15.81 3.05 -18.81
CA ARG A 114 16.21 3.54 -20.15
C ARG A 114 16.91 4.91 -20.17
N ASN A 115 17.01 5.64 -19.06
CA ASN A 115 17.58 7.00 -19.02
C ASN A 115 18.70 7.19 -17.97
N ALA A 116 19.42 6.12 -17.61
CA ALA A 116 20.67 6.24 -16.85
C ALA A 116 21.85 6.07 -17.82
N GLY A 117 22.14 7.13 -18.56
CA GLY A 117 23.31 7.30 -19.43
C GLY A 117 23.74 8.76 -19.39
#